data_AF-A0A1I9G721-F1
#
_entry.id   AF-A0A1I9G721-F1
#
_cell.length_a   1.000
_cell.length_b   1.000
_cell.length_c   1.000
_cell.angle_alpha   90.00
_cell.angle_beta   90.00
_cell.angle_gamma   90.00
#
_symmetry.space_group_name_H-M   'P 1'
#
loop_
_entity.id
_entity.type
_entity.pdbx_description
1 polymer ?
#
loop_
_entity_poly.entity_id
_entity_poly.type
_entity_poly.pdbx_seq_one_letter_code
_entity_poly.pdbx_strand_id
1 'polypeptide(L)'
;MPETSITEITVEKTPAYFVSKTAPGRVHSLNSTIKLIVVVRNPITRAISDYTQTISKKRRDILMPSFEEMVLGNNSSNATVVRQSNFATDPLKGFPCVLRKDDTLHCLGKTKGRAHPNIRLDVIQKLANFYRPQNEEFFKLINKRFHWHI
;
A
#
# COMPACT_ATOMS: atom_id res chain seq x y z
N MET A 1 0.54 24.12 4.10
CA MET A 1 -0.77 23.49 4.38
C MET A 1 -1.68 24.60 4.90
N PRO A 2 -3.02 24.44 4.97
CA PRO A 2 -3.80 25.33 5.83
C PRO A 2 -3.30 25.22 7.28
N GLU A 3 -3.46 26.28 8.06
CA GLU A 3 -3.24 26.23 9.50
C GLU A 3 -4.25 25.28 10.17
N THR A 4 -3.87 24.70 11.31
CA THR A 4 -4.72 23.75 12.06
C THR A 4 -4.96 24.28 13.47
N SER A 5 -6.18 24.15 13.97
CA SER A 5 -6.55 24.60 15.32
C SER A 5 -6.12 23.61 16.41
N ILE A 6 -6.10 24.05 17.67
CA ILE A 6 -5.64 23.24 18.82
C ILE A 6 -6.49 22.00 19.12
N THR A 7 -7.69 21.89 18.54
CA THR A 7 -8.58 20.72 18.66
C THR A 7 -8.42 19.72 17.50
N GLU A 8 -7.59 20.02 16.51
CA GLU A 8 -7.37 19.21 15.31
C GLU A 8 -6.03 18.46 15.36
N ILE A 9 -5.91 17.43 14.51
CA ILE A 9 -4.66 16.66 14.36
C ILE A 9 -4.23 16.74 12.90
N THR A 10 -3.13 17.47 12.65
CA THR A 10 -2.51 17.56 11.32
C THR A 10 -1.92 16.20 10.92
N VAL A 11 -2.18 15.75 9.68
CA VAL A 11 -1.66 14.47 9.16
C VAL A 11 -1.05 14.66 7.77
N GLU A 12 0.18 14.19 7.59
CA GLU A 12 0.88 14.06 6.30
C GLU A 12 0.79 12.59 5.82
N LYS A 13 0.93 12.33 4.51
CA LYS A 13 0.97 10.97 3.95
C LYS A 13 1.97 10.82 2.81
N THR A 14 3.26 10.66 3.10
CA THR A 14 4.27 10.32 2.09
C THR A 14 4.66 8.83 2.15
N PRO A 15 4.24 7.98 1.18
CA PRO A 15 4.54 6.54 1.20
C PRO A 15 6.04 6.21 1.13
N ALA A 16 6.84 7.10 0.56
CA ALA A 16 8.28 6.92 0.38
C ALA A 16 9.06 6.93 1.70
N TYR A 17 8.51 7.51 2.78
CA TYR A 17 9.14 7.46 4.11
C TYR A 17 9.31 6.01 4.58
N PHE A 18 8.32 5.16 4.30
CA PHE A 18 8.27 3.81 4.85
C PHE A 18 9.38 2.89 4.29
N VAL A 19 9.85 3.11 3.06
CA VAL A 19 10.99 2.39 2.47
C VAL A 19 12.33 3.14 2.58
N SER A 20 12.34 4.34 3.19
CA SER A 20 13.54 5.15 3.30
C SER A 20 14.33 4.82 4.55
N LYS A 21 15.60 4.41 4.38
CA LYS A 21 16.53 4.13 5.49
C LYS A 21 16.80 5.34 6.40
N THR A 22 16.58 6.57 5.92
CA THR A 22 16.86 7.81 6.69
C THR A 22 15.62 8.49 7.26
N ALA A 23 14.41 8.14 6.80
CA ALA A 23 13.18 8.79 7.28
C ALA A 23 12.87 8.48 8.77
N PRO A 24 12.99 7.24 9.29
CA PRO A 24 12.68 6.95 10.69
C PRO A 24 13.50 7.81 11.67
N GLY A 25 14.81 7.93 11.46
CA GLY A 25 15.67 8.77 12.29
C GLY A 25 15.29 10.25 12.21
N ARG A 26 15.07 10.79 11.00
CA ARG A 26 14.67 12.19 10.81
C ARG A 26 13.31 12.52 11.44
N VAL A 27 12.34 11.61 11.35
CA VAL A 27 11.01 11.77 11.96
C VAL A 27 11.11 11.71 13.49
N HIS A 28 11.90 10.79 14.04
CA HIS A 28 12.16 10.72 15.49
C HIS A 28 12.89 11.96 16.01
N SER A 29 13.86 12.52 15.27
CA SER A 29 14.53 13.78 15.61
C SER A 29 13.60 15.00 15.53
N LEU A 30 12.56 14.97 14.69
CA LEU A 30 11.56 16.04 14.62
C LEU A 30 10.57 15.96 15.80
N ASN A 31 10.07 14.76 16.11
CA ASN A 31 9.26 14.50 17.30
C ASN A 31 9.26 12.99 17.62
N SER A 32 9.91 12.61 18.72
CA SER A 32 10.01 11.21 19.17
C SER A 32 8.68 10.60 19.64
N THR A 33 7.66 11.42 19.92
CA THR A 33 6.33 11.01 20.38
C THR A 33 5.29 10.91 19.24
N ILE A 34 5.69 11.18 17.99
CA ILE A 34 4.77 11.20 16.84
C ILE A 34 4.16 9.82 16.56
N LYS A 35 2.86 9.79 16.33
CA LYS A 35 2.11 8.54 16.06
C LYS A 35 2.12 8.24 14.56
N LEU A 36 2.70 7.10 14.17
CA LEU A 36 2.82 6.69 12.77
C LEU A 36 1.64 5.80 12.33
N ILE A 37 1.20 5.98 11.09
CA ILE A 37 0.12 5.21 10.46
C ILE A 37 0.68 4.57 9.19
N VAL A 38 0.73 3.23 9.14
CA VAL A 38 1.27 2.44 8.00
C VAL A 38 0.18 1.57 7.40
N VAL A 39 0.19 1.37 6.07
CA VAL A 39 -0.85 0.61 5.35
C VAL A 39 -0.23 -0.31 4.29
N VAL A 40 -0.41 -1.64 4.42
CA VAL A 40 -0.22 -2.60 3.31
C VAL A 40 -1.49 -3.41 3.00
N ARG A 41 -1.37 -4.24 1.96
CA ARG A 41 -2.34 -5.21 1.42
C ARG A 41 -1.61 -6.57 1.36
N ASN A 42 -2.25 -7.64 0.88
CA ASN A 42 -1.52 -8.82 0.37
C ASN A 42 -0.36 -8.34 -0.53
N PRO A 43 0.90 -8.76 -0.28
CA PRO A 43 2.08 -8.25 -0.99
C PRO A 43 2.06 -8.56 -2.49
N ILE A 44 1.50 -9.70 -2.92
CA ILE A 44 1.30 -10.06 -4.33
C ILE A 44 0.41 -9.00 -4.99
N THR A 45 -0.78 -8.78 -4.43
CA THR A 45 -1.75 -7.81 -4.95
C THR A 45 -1.27 -6.36 -4.82
N ARG A 46 -0.32 -6.09 -3.91
CA ARG A 46 0.35 -4.78 -3.81
C ARG A 46 1.37 -4.60 -4.94
N ALA A 47 2.21 -5.59 -5.20
CA ALA A 47 3.21 -5.57 -6.27
C ALA A 47 2.55 -5.39 -7.66
N ILE A 48 1.49 -6.16 -7.95
CA ILE A 48 0.70 -6.00 -9.18
C ILE A 48 0.10 -4.59 -9.27
N SER A 49 -0.36 -4.02 -8.15
CA SER A 49 -0.93 -2.67 -8.12
C SER A 49 0.11 -1.56 -8.36
N ASP A 50 1.36 -1.75 -7.93
CA ASP A 50 2.46 -0.81 -8.18
C ASP A 50 2.95 -0.87 -9.62
N TYR A 51 3.05 -2.07 -10.20
CA TYR A 51 3.28 -2.27 -11.63
C TYR A 51 2.19 -1.58 -12.45
N THR A 52 0.92 -1.84 -12.12
CA THR A 52 -0.25 -1.22 -12.76
C THR A 52 -0.24 0.32 -12.63
N GLN A 53 0.24 0.87 -11.51
CA GLN A 53 0.42 2.31 -11.37
C GLN A 53 1.58 2.85 -12.24
N THR A 54 2.69 2.11 -12.33
CA THR A 54 3.88 2.49 -13.10
C THR A 54 3.59 2.53 -14.59
N ILE A 55 2.99 1.49 -15.17
CA ILE A 55 2.63 1.47 -16.60
C ILE A 55 1.63 2.60 -16.93
N SER A 56 0.67 2.89 -16.03
CA SER A 56 -0.33 3.95 -16.24
C SER A 56 0.20 5.39 -16.17
N LYS A 57 1.49 5.57 -15.88
CA LYS A 57 2.18 6.87 -15.80
C LYS A 57 3.24 7.08 -16.89
N LYS A 58 3.68 6.03 -17.57
CA LYS A 58 4.66 6.14 -18.66
C LYS A 58 4.00 6.76 -19.90
N ARG A 59 4.82 7.40 -20.75
CA ARG A 59 4.42 7.82 -22.09
C ARG A 59 4.33 6.58 -23.02
N ARG A 60 3.54 6.68 -24.10
CA ARG A 60 3.22 5.54 -25.00
C ARG A 60 4.40 5.02 -25.83
N ASP A 61 5.47 5.79 -25.92
CA ASP A 61 6.72 5.52 -26.64
C ASP A 61 7.70 4.59 -25.90
N ILE A 62 7.49 4.34 -24.60
CA ILE A 62 8.44 3.58 -23.77
C ILE A 62 7.90 2.17 -23.48
N LEU A 63 8.50 1.17 -24.14
CA LEU A 63 8.26 -0.24 -23.83
C LEU A 63 8.48 -0.53 -22.34
N MET A 64 7.64 -1.40 -21.78
CA MET A 64 7.76 -1.91 -20.42
C MET A 64 7.90 -3.44 -20.48
N PRO A 65 8.80 -4.04 -19.69
CA PRO A 65 8.74 -5.47 -19.42
C PRO A 65 7.43 -5.80 -18.69
N SER A 66 6.97 -7.04 -18.85
CA SER A 66 5.84 -7.61 -18.13
C SER A 66 6.07 -7.62 -16.62
N PHE A 67 4.99 -7.83 -15.86
CA PHE A 67 5.10 -8.02 -14.42
C PHE A 67 5.93 -9.27 -14.09
N GLU A 68 5.76 -10.34 -14.87
CA GLU A 68 6.52 -11.57 -14.79
C GLU A 68 8.03 -11.36 -14.95
N GLU A 69 8.47 -10.56 -15.93
CA GLU A 69 9.88 -10.22 -16.13
C GLU A 69 10.44 -9.35 -15.00
N MET A 70 9.64 -8.42 -14.46
CA MET A 70 10.05 -7.58 -13.32
C MET A 70 10.15 -8.36 -12.00
N VAL A 71 9.30 -9.37 -11.80
CA VAL A 71 9.22 -10.19 -10.58
C VAL A 71 10.39 -11.16 -10.43
N LEU A 72 11.03 -11.57 -11.53
CA LEU A 72 12.14 -12.51 -11.52
C LEU A 72 13.51 -11.85 -11.25
N GLY A 73 13.53 -10.56 -10.87
CA GLY A 73 14.72 -9.83 -10.41
C GLY A 73 14.84 -9.75 -8.88
N ASN A 74 16.08 -9.70 -8.37
CA ASN A 74 16.39 -9.87 -6.93
C ASN A 74 16.13 -8.63 -6.03
N ASN A 75 15.49 -8.87 -4.86
CA ASN A 75 15.68 -8.23 -3.53
C ASN A 75 15.32 -6.72 -3.32
N SER A 76 14.71 -6.22 -2.22
CA SER A 76 14.18 -6.81 -0.94
C SER A 76 13.25 -5.83 -0.13
N SER A 77 12.34 -6.36 0.74
CA SER A 77 11.53 -5.72 1.85
C SER A 77 10.37 -4.75 1.47
N ASN A 78 9.34 -4.30 2.26
CA ASN A 78 8.59 -4.62 3.54
C ASN A 78 7.29 -3.70 3.58
N ALA A 79 6.45 -3.43 4.62
CA ALA A 79 5.69 -4.15 5.68
C ALA A 79 4.59 -3.19 6.33
N THR A 80 3.74 -3.67 7.26
CA THR A 80 2.89 -2.93 8.28
C THR A 80 1.55 -2.21 7.89
N VAL A 81 0.46 -2.33 8.69
CA VAL A 81 -0.95 -2.04 8.29
C VAL A 81 -1.92 -1.41 9.33
N VAL A 82 -2.94 -0.69 8.83
CA VAL A 82 -4.15 -0.07 9.45
C VAL A 82 -5.33 -1.06 9.70
N ARG A 83 -6.44 -0.58 10.29
CA ARG A 83 -7.68 -1.34 10.63
C ARG A 83 -8.86 -1.03 9.69
N GLN A 84 -9.85 -1.93 9.65
CA GLN A 84 -10.93 -1.97 8.65
C GLN A 84 -12.19 -1.11 8.97
N SER A 85 -12.40 -0.73 10.23
CA SER A 85 -13.58 0.00 10.74
C SER A 85 -13.79 1.43 10.19
N ASN A 86 -12.91 1.90 9.30
CA ASN A 86 -12.80 3.31 8.92
C ASN A 86 -13.24 3.57 7.47
N PHE A 87 -13.90 2.59 6.83
CA PHE A 87 -14.18 2.60 5.40
C PHE A 87 -15.56 2.01 5.05
N ALA A 88 -16.16 2.52 3.97
CA ALA A 88 -17.39 2.02 3.35
C ALA A 88 -17.23 1.95 1.82
N THR A 89 -17.87 1.01 1.14
CA THR A 89 -17.55 0.68 -0.26
C THR A 89 -18.24 1.61 -1.28
N ASP A 90 -17.48 2.07 -2.29
CA ASP A 90 -17.98 2.78 -3.47
C ASP A 90 -18.94 1.88 -4.28
N PRO A 91 -20.23 2.21 -4.42
CA PRO A 91 -21.19 1.34 -5.10
C PRO A 91 -20.99 1.28 -6.63
N LEU A 92 -20.21 2.19 -7.22
CA LEU A 92 -19.93 2.21 -8.67
C LEU A 92 -18.52 1.71 -9.01
N LYS A 93 -17.57 1.77 -8.08
CA LYS A 93 -16.17 1.35 -8.31
C LYS A 93 -15.74 0.11 -7.51
N GLY A 94 -16.49 -0.31 -6.49
CA GLY A 94 -16.14 -1.45 -5.64
C GLY A 94 -14.93 -1.23 -4.71
N PHE A 95 -14.45 0.00 -4.53
CA PHE A 95 -13.31 0.33 -3.66
C PHE A 95 -13.73 0.98 -2.35
N PRO A 96 -13.03 0.77 -1.23
CA PRO A 96 -13.36 1.44 0.03
C PRO A 96 -13.11 2.96 -0.05
N CYS A 97 -14.17 3.73 0.11
CA CYS A 97 -14.17 5.15 0.43
C CYS A 97 -13.99 5.34 1.95
N VAL A 98 -13.58 6.53 2.38
CA VAL A 98 -13.65 6.89 3.81
C VAL A 98 -15.07 7.39 4.09
N LEU A 99 -15.75 6.77 5.06
CA LEU A 99 -17.01 7.29 5.59
C LEU A 99 -16.70 8.45 6.53
N ARG A 100 -17.27 9.63 6.28
CA ARG A 100 -17.15 10.79 7.17
C ARG A 100 -18.22 10.76 8.26
N LYS A 101 -18.11 11.65 9.26
CA LYS A 101 -19.08 11.82 10.36
C LYS A 101 -20.42 12.45 9.91
N ASP A 102 -20.51 12.90 8.67
CA ASP A 102 -21.70 13.47 8.01
C ASP A 102 -22.33 12.46 7.03
N ASP A 103 -21.98 11.17 7.16
CA ASP A 103 -22.29 10.05 6.27
C ASP A 103 -21.88 10.22 4.80
N THR A 104 -21.14 11.28 4.44
CA THR A 104 -20.66 11.45 3.07
C THR A 104 -19.47 10.54 2.77
N LEU A 105 -19.53 9.88 1.61
CA LEU A 105 -18.48 8.99 1.13
C LEU A 105 -17.35 9.79 0.46
N HIS A 106 -16.20 9.91 1.12
CA HIS A 106 -15.00 10.44 0.47
C HIS A 106 -14.29 9.34 -0.33
N CYS A 107 -14.72 9.21 -1.59
CA CYS A 107 -14.21 8.20 -2.52
C CYS A 107 -12.94 8.65 -3.26
N LEU A 108 -12.12 7.66 -3.63
CA LEU A 108 -10.81 7.90 -4.23
C LEU A 108 -10.91 8.34 -5.71
N GLY A 109 -10.06 9.29 -6.12
CA GLY A 109 -10.03 9.83 -7.48
C GLY A 109 -9.51 8.84 -8.54
N LYS A 110 -9.72 9.17 -9.83
CA LYS A 110 -9.53 8.33 -11.04
C LYS A 110 -8.16 7.60 -11.17
N THR A 111 -7.14 8.00 -10.42
CA THR A 111 -5.81 7.34 -10.40
C THR A 111 -5.68 6.23 -9.35
N LYS A 112 -6.79 5.81 -8.73
CA LYS A 112 -6.91 4.76 -7.71
C LYS A 112 -7.92 3.71 -8.17
N GLY A 113 -7.69 2.45 -7.81
CA GLY A 113 -8.60 1.36 -8.18
C GLY A 113 -8.60 0.98 -9.66
N ARG A 114 -7.42 0.93 -10.31
CA ARG A 114 -7.30 0.39 -11.68
C ARG A 114 -7.49 -1.12 -11.69
N ALA A 115 -8.08 -1.64 -12.75
CA ALA A 115 -8.03 -3.06 -13.07
C ALA A 115 -6.57 -3.54 -13.12
N HIS A 116 -6.31 -4.73 -12.58
CA HIS A 116 -5.00 -5.38 -12.62
C HIS A 116 -4.87 -6.23 -13.90
N PRO A 117 -3.66 -6.39 -14.46
CA PRO A 117 -3.42 -7.36 -15.53
C PRO A 117 -3.69 -8.79 -15.03
N ASN A 118 -4.06 -9.69 -15.94
CA ASN A 118 -4.04 -11.12 -15.66
C ASN A 118 -2.57 -11.58 -15.61
N ILE A 119 -2.16 -12.22 -14.51
CA ILE A 119 -0.79 -12.68 -14.24
C ILE A 119 -0.81 -14.20 -14.22
N ARG A 120 0.21 -14.85 -14.81
CA ARG A 120 0.27 -16.32 -14.84
C ARG A 120 0.26 -16.93 -13.43
N LEU A 121 -0.53 -17.99 -13.25
CA LEU A 121 -0.70 -18.68 -11.97
C LEU A 121 0.62 -19.22 -11.40
N ASP A 122 1.57 -19.62 -12.25
CA ASP A 122 2.89 -20.08 -11.80
C ASP A 122 3.70 -18.94 -11.15
N VAL A 123 3.58 -17.71 -11.66
CA VAL A 123 4.23 -16.52 -11.10
C VAL A 123 3.51 -16.03 -9.83
N ILE A 124 2.18 -16.12 -9.77
CA ILE A 124 1.42 -15.91 -8.53
C ILE A 124 1.86 -16.91 -7.46
N GLN A 125 2.02 -18.21 -7.80
CA GLN A 125 2.46 -19.23 -6.85
C GLN A 125 3.93 -19.05 -6.44
N LYS A 126 4.82 -18.64 -7.36
CA LYS A 126 6.21 -18.25 -7.05
C LYS A 126 6.24 -17.07 -6.08
N LEU A 127 5.43 -16.03 -6.29
CA LEU A 127 5.30 -14.89 -5.37
C LEU A 127 4.71 -15.31 -4.02
N ALA A 128 3.70 -16.17 -3.99
CA ALA A 128 3.11 -16.68 -2.76
C ALA A 128 4.11 -17.50 -1.93
N ASN A 129 4.96 -18.29 -2.59
CA ASN A 129 6.04 -19.03 -1.94
C ASN A 129 7.18 -18.09 -1.50
N PHE A 130 7.56 -17.13 -2.35
CA PHE A 130 8.58 -16.11 -2.04
C PHE A 130 8.22 -15.29 -0.81
N TYR A 131 6.98 -14.80 -0.70
CA TYR A 131 6.50 -13.96 0.41
C TYR A 131 6.13 -14.74 1.69
N ARG A 132 5.94 -16.07 1.62
CA ARG A 132 5.48 -16.87 2.78
C ARG A 132 6.34 -16.66 4.04
N PRO A 133 7.68 -16.79 4.02
CA PRO A 133 8.48 -16.66 5.24
C PRO A 133 8.51 -15.24 5.82
N GLN A 134 8.56 -14.20 4.98
CA GLN A 134 8.56 -12.80 5.44
C GLN A 134 7.18 -12.37 5.91
N ASN A 135 6.10 -12.96 5.38
CA ASN A 135 4.76 -12.80 5.94
C ASN A 135 4.71 -13.36 7.38
N GLU A 136 5.25 -14.56 7.63
CA GLU A 136 5.33 -15.13 8.99
C GLU A 136 6.21 -14.31 9.94
N GLU A 137 7.37 -13.83 9.46
CA GLU A 137 8.24 -12.91 10.22
C GLU A 137 7.52 -11.60 10.56
N PHE A 138 6.85 -11.00 9.58
CA PHE A 138 6.06 -9.79 9.75
C PHE A 138 4.91 -10.00 10.74
N PHE A 139 4.16 -11.10 10.65
CA PHE A 139 3.06 -11.40 11.57
C PHE A 139 3.54 -11.56 13.02
N LYS A 140 4.73 -12.14 13.23
CA LYS A 140 5.39 -12.19 14.55
C LYS A 140 5.79 -10.79 15.03
N LEU A 141 6.47 -10.02 14.18
CA LEU A 141 6.95 -8.67 14.49
C LEU A 141 5.83 -7.72 14.96
N ILE A 142 4.64 -7.78 14.34
CA ILE A 142 3.49 -6.96 14.74
C ILE A 142 2.51 -7.64 15.68
N ASN A 143 2.84 -8.85 16.17
CA ASN A 143 1.98 -9.73 16.97
C ASN A 143 0.55 -9.87 16.40
N LYS A 144 0.43 -10.02 15.08
CA LYS A 144 -0.85 -10.10 14.36
C LYS A 144 -0.72 -10.73 12.98
N ARG A 145 -1.52 -11.77 12.73
CA ARG A 145 -1.68 -12.41 11.42
C ARG A 145 -2.66 -11.64 10.52
N PHE A 146 -2.43 -11.67 9.21
CA PHE A 146 -3.42 -11.32 8.18
C PHE A 146 -3.74 -12.54 7.31
N HIS A 147 -5.01 -12.73 7.00
CA HIS A 147 -5.46 -13.77 6.05
C HIS A 147 -5.37 -13.23 4.62
N TRP A 148 -4.19 -13.37 4.03
CA TRP A 148 -3.93 -12.99 2.64
C TRP A 148 -4.16 -14.19 1.72
N HIS A 149 -5.38 -14.28 1.19
CA HIS A 149 -5.74 -15.22 0.13
C HIS A 149 -4.91 -14.96 -1.13
N ILE A 150 -4.56 -16.03 -1.83
CA ILE A 150 -3.89 -16.04 -3.14
C ILE A 150 -4.96 -15.81 -4.22
#